data_AF-A0A354B9D4-F1
#
_entry.id   AF-A0A354B9D4-F1
#
_cell.length_a   1.000
_cell.length_b   1.000
_cell.length_c   1.000
_cell.angle_alpha   90.00
_cell.angle_beta   90.00
_cell.angle_gamma   90.00
#
_symmetry.space_group_name_H-M   'P 1'
#
loop_
_entity.id
_entity.type
_entity.pdbx_description
1 polymer ?
#
loop_
_entity_poly.entity_id
_entity_poly.type
_entity_poly.pdbx_seq_one_letter_code
_entity_poly.pdbx_strand_id
1 'polypeptide(L)'
;VWMSHFDAITVPPDGVTPTASTPDAPVAAFESAERKLYGVQFHPEVMHTEHGQQVIERFLREGCGTPGDWTMASIIDTSVEQIRQQVGDKPVICALSGGVDSAVAAALVHKAIGDQLTCVHVDTGLMRLNEADQVIETFEKNFGVRLIFVDASERFFSALA
;
A
#
# COMPACT_ATOMS: atom_id res chain seq x y z
N VAL A 1 5.98 25.47 1.81
CA VAL A 1 6.55 24.16 2.20
C VAL A 1 6.35 23.95 3.69
N TRP A 2 6.26 22.71 4.15
CA TRP A 2 6.24 22.38 5.59
C TRP A 2 7.67 22.25 6.11
N MET A 3 8.17 23.36 6.64
CA MET A 3 9.60 23.53 6.95
C MET A 3 9.96 22.96 8.32
N SER A 4 11.10 22.26 8.40
CA SER A 4 11.73 21.87 9.66
C SER A 4 12.65 23.01 10.11
N HIS A 5 12.46 23.51 11.33
CA HIS A 5 13.15 24.72 11.83
C HIS A 5 14.11 24.44 13.00
N PHE A 6 14.44 23.17 13.27
CA PHE A 6 15.30 22.86 14.41
C PHE A 6 16.76 23.22 14.12
N ASP A 7 17.40 22.49 13.21
CA ASP A 7 18.74 22.80 12.69
C ASP A 7 18.62 23.25 11.24
N ALA A 8 19.46 24.21 10.83
CA ALA A 8 19.51 24.72 9.46
C ALA A 8 20.95 24.82 8.94
N ILE A 9 21.11 24.53 7.64
CA ILE A 9 22.38 24.70 6.94
C ILE A 9 22.58 26.20 6.64
N THR A 10 23.58 26.81 7.27
CA THR A 10 23.91 28.24 7.07
C THR A 10 24.96 28.45 5.99
N VAL A 11 25.81 27.45 5.74
CA VAL A 11 26.87 27.46 4.71
C VAL A 11 26.75 26.17 3.90
N PRO A 12 26.66 26.24 2.56
CA PRO A 12 26.58 25.03 1.75
C PRO A 12 27.89 24.23 1.80
N PRO A 13 27.82 22.90 1.87
CA PRO A 13 28.98 22.03 1.71
C PRO A 13 29.70 22.21 0.37
N ASP A 14 30.99 21.88 0.32
CA ASP A 14 31.75 21.98 -0.93
C ASP A 14 31.22 21.05 -2.02
N GLY A 15 31.00 21.62 -3.21
CA GLY A 15 30.53 20.88 -4.38
C GLY A 15 29.01 20.62 -4.40
N VAL A 16 28.24 21.34 -3.59
CA VAL A 16 26.79 21.45 -3.76
C VAL A 16 26.39 22.88 -4.15
N THR A 17 25.30 22.98 -4.90
CA THR A 17 24.70 24.25 -5.32
C THR A 17 23.43 24.48 -4.50
N PRO A 18 23.33 25.54 -3.70
CA PRO A 18 22.06 25.96 -3.09
C PRO A 18 21.05 26.30 -4.18
N THR A 19 19.83 25.78 -4.06
CA THR A 19 18.75 25.98 -5.03
C THR A 19 17.52 26.66 -4.44
N ALA A 20 17.42 26.74 -3.11
CA ALA A 20 16.37 27.48 -2.43
C ALA A 20 16.84 28.03 -1.07
N SER A 21 16.19 29.10 -0.62
CA SER A 21 16.47 29.76 0.66
C SER A 21 15.21 30.37 1.26
N THR A 22 15.18 30.50 2.58
CA THR A 22 14.24 31.34 3.34
C THR A 22 15.04 32.27 4.26
N PRO A 23 14.41 33.30 4.89
CA PRO A 23 15.12 34.18 5.83
C PRO A 23 15.85 33.43 6.96
N ASP A 24 15.22 32.38 7.49
CA ASP A 24 15.76 31.60 8.62
C ASP A 24 16.51 30.33 8.18
N ALA A 25 16.52 30.00 6.88
CA ALA A 25 17.25 28.87 6.31
C ALA A 25 17.93 29.27 4.99
N PRO A 26 19.18 29.77 5.05
CA PRO A 26 19.94 30.21 3.88
C PRO A 26 20.13 29.12 2.82
N VAL A 27 20.24 27.86 3.25
CA VAL A 27 20.27 26.69 2.37
C VAL A 27 19.04 25.82 2.67
N ALA A 28 17.88 26.23 2.16
CA ALA A 28 16.63 25.49 2.31
C ALA A 28 16.53 24.28 1.35
N ALA A 29 17.25 24.32 0.23
CA ALA A 29 17.48 23.18 -0.63
C ALA A 29 18.84 23.28 -1.33
N PHE A 30 19.45 22.15 -1.67
CA PHE A 30 20.67 22.08 -2.46
C PHE A 30 20.70 20.85 -3.37
N GLU A 31 21.55 20.89 -4.39
CA GLU A 31 21.83 19.74 -5.24
C GLU A 31 23.32 19.63 -5.62
N SER A 32 23.76 18.40 -5.88
CA SER A 32 25.02 18.07 -6.54
C SER A 32 24.74 16.95 -7.53
N ALA A 33 24.42 17.32 -8.78
CA ALA A 33 24.01 16.36 -9.81
C ALA A 33 25.11 15.32 -10.11
N GLU A 34 26.38 15.74 -10.12
CA GLU A 34 27.52 14.86 -10.34
C GLU A 34 27.62 13.78 -9.25
N ARG A 35 27.37 14.16 -7.99
CA ARG A 35 27.43 13.26 -6.83
C ARG A 35 26.09 12.59 -6.52
N LYS A 36 25.02 12.93 -7.24
CA LYS A 36 23.62 12.56 -6.97
C LYS A 36 23.19 12.86 -5.53
N LEU A 37 23.65 13.98 -4.98
CA LEU A 37 23.25 14.43 -3.65
C LEU A 37 22.18 15.51 -3.77
N TYR A 38 21.10 15.35 -3.02
CA TYR A 38 19.99 16.28 -3.00
C TYR A 38 19.55 16.46 -1.55
N GLY A 39 19.24 17.69 -1.16
CA GLY A 39 18.80 18.00 0.20
C GLY A 39 17.69 19.03 0.19
N VAL A 40 16.72 18.83 1.09
CA VAL A 40 15.64 19.77 1.38
C VAL A 40 15.48 19.89 2.89
N GLN A 41 15.23 21.11 3.39
CA GLN A 41 15.01 21.43 4.80
C GLN A 41 13.53 21.27 5.21
N PHE A 42 12.66 20.95 4.26
CA PHE A 42 11.22 20.79 4.44
C PHE A 42 10.78 19.36 4.14
N HIS A 43 9.54 19.03 4.52
CA HIS A 43 8.92 17.73 4.30
C HIS A 43 8.13 17.72 2.97
N PRO A 44 8.67 17.15 1.88
CA PRO A 44 7.94 17.04 0.60
C PRO A 44 6.84 15.96 0.63
N GLU A 45 6.83 15.07 1.61
CA GLU A 45 5.88 13.97 1.73
C GLU A 45 4.51 14.39 2.30
N VAL A 46 4.43 15.56 2.94
CA VAL A 46 3.20 16.03 3.58
C VAL A 46 2.41 16.96 2.66
N MET A 47 1.08 16.87 2.71
CA MET A 47 0.15 17.69 1.92
C MET A 47 0.32 19.20 2.11
N HIS A 48 0.90 19.63 3.23
CA HIS A 48 1.20 21.04 3.51
C HIS A 48 2.30 21.62 2.60
N THR A 49 3.03 20.77 1.88
CA THR A 49 3.93 21.19 0.80
C THR A 49 3.23 20.98 -0.54
N GLU A 50 2.65 22.05 -1.09
CA GLU A 50 1.81 22.03 -2.31
C GLU A 50 2.43 21.26 -3.49
N HIS A 51 3.75 21.39 -3.71
CA HIS A 51 4.48 20.71 -4.78
C HIS A 51 5.37 19.56 -4.29
N GLY A 52 5.14 19.06 -3.07
CA GLY A 52 6.01 18.08 -2.43
C GLY A 52 6.10 16.75 -3.19
N GLN A 53 4.97 16.25 -3.68
CA GLN A 53 4.92 15.07 -4.54
C GLN A 53 5.76 15.24 -5.82
N GLN A 54 5.72 16.42 -6.45
CA GLN A 54 6.51 16.70 -7.66
C GLN A 54 8.02 16.67 -7.38
N VAL A 55 8.45 17.13 -6.20
CA VAL A 55 9.85 17.05 -5.76
C VAL A 55 10.30 15.60 -5.63
N ILE A 56 9.50 14.76 -4.98
CA ILE A 56 9.80 13.33 -4.81
C ILE A 56 9.82 12.62 -6.17
N GLU A 57 8.83 12.86 -7.03
CA GLU A 57 8.77 12.25 -8.37
C GLU A 57 9.97 12.64 -9.22
N ARG A 58 10.38 13.92 -9.18
CA ARG A 58 11.55 14.40 -9.91
C ARG A 58 12.82 13.75 -9.41
N PHE A 59 12.99 13.63 -8.09
CA PHE A 59 14.12 12.90 -7.51
C PHE A 59 14.15 11.44 -7.96
N LEU A 60 13.02 10.74 -7.90
CA LEU A 60 12.94 9.33 -8.32
C LEU A 60 13.20 9.14 -9.81
N ARG A 61 12.67 10.01 -10.68
CA ARG A 61 12.80 9.88 -12.15
C ARG A 61 14.11 10.43 -12.70
N GLU A 62 14.52 11.61 -12.27
CA GLU A 62 15.71 12.30 -12.81
C GLU A 62 16.96 12.04 -11.97
N GLY A 63 16.85 12.03 -10.64
CA GLY A 63 17.99 11.80 -9.74
C GLY A 63 18.39 10.33 -9.65
N CYS A 64 17.43 9.46 -9.35
CA CYS A 64 17.64 8.02 -9.24
C CYS A 64 17.54 7.28 -10.58
N GLY A 65 16.84 7.84 -11.57
CA GLY A 65 16.64 7.18 -12.88
C GLY A 65 15.68 6.00 -12.84
N THR A 66 14.72 5.98 -11.90
CA THR A 66 13.77 4.86 -11.76
C THR A 66 12.74 4.85 -12.90
N PRO A 67 12.44 3.68 -13.49
CA PRO A 67 11.54 3.58 -14.65
C PRO A 67 10.05 3.76 -14.30
N GLY A 68 9.68 3.63 -13.02
CA GLY A 68 8.28 3.72 -12.57
C GLY A 68 7.45 2.51 -13.01
N ASP A 69 8.06 1.34 -13.05
CA ASP A 69 7.45 0.06 -13.42
C ASP A 69 6.66 -0.59 -12.28
N TRP A 70 6.80 -0.09 -11.04
CA TRP A 70 5.99 -0.50 -9.88
C TRP A 70 4.53 -0.04 -10.01
N THR A 71 3.78 -0.79 -10.79
CA THR A 71 2.37 -0.56 -11.11
C THR A 71 1.51 -1.68 -10.57
N MET A 72 0.21 -1.43 -10.34
CA MET A 72 -0.71 -2.48 -9.89
C MET A 72 -0.73 -3.70 -10.83
N ALA A 73 -0.58 -3.49 -12.15
CA ALA A 73 -0.46 -4.59 -13.11
C ALA A 73 0.79 -5.44 -12.85
N SER A 74 1.97 -4.80 -12.74
CA SER A 74 3.23 -5.51 -12.45
C SER A 74 3.20 -6.27 -11.12
N ILE A 75 2.54 -5.70 -10.10
CA ILE A 75 2.40 -6.29 -8.77
C ILE A 75 1.49 -7.51 -8.86
N ILE A 76 0.36 -7.43 -9.57
CA ILE A 76 -0.54 -8.56 -9.77
C ILE A 76 0.21 -9.70 -10.47
N ASP A 77 0.90 -9.42 -11.58
CA ASP A 77 1.61 -10.44 -12.35
C ASP A 77 2.71 -11.11 -11.52
N THR A 78 3.52 -10.31 -10.82
CA THR A 78 4.60 -10.80 -9.95
C THR A 78 4.05 -11.62 -8.79
N SER A 79 2.99 -11.14 -8.14
CA SER A 79 2.40 -11.82 -6.98
C SER A 79 1.73 -13.14 -7.37
N VAL A 80 1.02 -13.17 -8.50
CA VAL A 80 0.40 -14.40 -9.04
C VAL A 80 1.46 -15.48 -9.27
N GLU A 81 2.59 -15.11 -9.87
CA GLU A 81 3.69 -16.03 -10.12
C GLU A 81 4.32 -16.53 -8.82
N GLN A 82 4.59 -15.63 -7.87
CA GLN A 82 5.12 -15.99 -6.55
C GLN A 82 4.19 -16.94 -5.79
N ILE A 83 2.88 -16.67 -5.79
CA ILE A 83 1.88 -17.52 -5.14
C ILE A 83 1.87 -18.91 -5.76
N ARG A 84 1.88 -19.02 -7.10
CA ARG A 84 1.93 -20.32 -7.80
C ARG A 84 3.17 -21.13 -7.42
N GLN A 85 4.33 -20.49 -7.44
CA GLN A 85 5.60 -21.15 -7.09
C GLN A 85 5.62 -21.61 -5.63
N GLN A 86 5.09 -20.80 -4.72
CA GLN A 86 5.09 -21.10 -3.29
C GLN A 86 4.08 -22.18 -2.91
N VAL A 87 2.88 -22.15 -3.50
CA VAL A 87 1.77 -23.06 -3.16
C VAL A 87 1.91 -24.41 -3.87
N GLY A 88 2.31 -24.41 -5.15
CA GLY A 88 2.25 -25.61 -6.00
C GLY A 88 0.83 -26.15 -6.06
N ASP A 89 0.66 -27.45 -5.84
CA ASP A 89 -0.63 -28.15 -5.91
C ASP A 89 -1.37 -28.25 -4.56
N LYS A 90 -0.91 -27.53 -3.52
CA LYS A 90 -1.51 -27.63 -2.18
C LYS A 90 -2.83 -26.85 -2.09
N PRO A 91 -3.80 -27.33 -1.29
CA PRO A 91 -4.99 -26.53 -0.97
C PRO A 91 -4.63 -25.36 -0.04
N VAL A 92 -5.35 -24.24 -0.19
CA VAL A 92 -5.15 -23.02 0.59
C VAL A 92 -6.48 -22.58 1.20
N ILE A 93 -6.42 -22.08 2.43
CA ILE A 93 -7.58 -21.55 3.15
C ILE A 93 -7.37 -20.04 3.34
N CYS A 94 -8.41 -19.25 3.08
CA CYS A 94 -8.41 -17.81 3.37
C CYS A 94 -9.58 -17.48 4.30
N ALA A 95 -9.28 -16.86 5.45
CA ALA A 95 -10.31 -16.29 6.31
C ALA A 95 -10.73 -14.93 5.74
N LEU A 96 -11.95 -14.86 5.24
CA LEU A 96 -12.50 -13.68 4.60
C LEU A 96 -13.27 -12.87 5.64
N SER A 97 -12.71 -11.75 6.08
CA SER A 97 -13.32 -10.93 7.15
C SER A 97 -14.39 -9.96 6.63
N GLY A 98 -14.42 -9.70 5.33
CA GLY A 98 -15.19 -8.59 4.73
C GLY A 98 -14.38 -7.30 4.57
N GLY A 99 -13.19 -7.22 5.18
CA GLY A 99 -12.25 -6.12 4.96
C GLY A 99 -11.53 -6.21 3.61
N VAL A 100 -11.14 -5.04 3.09
CA VAL A 100 -10.46 -4.88 1.78
C VAL A 100 -9.22 -5.76 1.67
N ASP A 101 -8.40 -5.86 2.72
CA ASP A 101 -7.16 -6.62 2.69
C ASP A 101 -7.41 -8.12 2.44
N SER A 102 -8.32 -8.72 3.21
CA SER A 102 -8.69 -10.12 3.05
C SER A 102 -9.37 -10.39 1.71
N ALA A 103 -10.15 -9.43 1.21
CA ALA A 103 -10.83 -9.50 -0.08
C ALA A 103 -9.84 -9.47 -1.25
N VAL A 104 -8.87 -8.55 -1.24
CA VAL A 104 -7.82 -8.47 -2.26
C VAL A 104 -6.90 -9.69 -2.20
N ALA A 105 -6.54 -10.15 -1.00
CA ALA A 105 -5.77 -11.36 -0.82
C ALA A 105 -6.49 -12.59 -1.42
N ALA A 106 -7.77 -12.77 -1.10
CA ALA A 106 -8.59 -13.85 -1.66
C ALA A 106 -8.68 -13.77 -3.19
N ALA A 107 -8.93 -12.58 -3.75
CA ALA A 107 -9.00 -12.39 -5.19
C ALA A 107 -7.66 -12.68 -5.90
N LEU A 108 -6.55 -12.24 -5.32
CA LEU A 108 -5.21 -12.44 -5.89
C LEU A 108 -4.78 -13.91 -5.82
N VAL A 109 -5.02 -14.58 -4.68
CA VAL A 109 -4.75 -16.01 -4.53
C VAL A 109 -5.65 -16.82 -5.46
N HIS A 110 -6.95 -16.50 -5.55
CA HIS A 110 -7.85 -17.19 -6.48
C HIS A 110 -7.38 -17.03 -7.94
N LYS A 111 -6.94 -15.83 -8.35
CA LYS A 111 -6.35 -15.61 -9.68
C LYS A 111 -5.10 -16.49 -9.91
N ALA A 112 -4.34 -16.77 -8.86
CA ALA A 112 -3.14 -17.58 -8.94
C ALA A 112 -3.42 -19.09 -9.03
N ILE A 113 -4.29 -19.61 -8.15
CA ILE A 113 -4.44 -21.05 -7.90
C ILE A 113 -5.89 -21.58 -8.02
N GLY A 114 -6.84 -20.73 -8.41
CA GLY A 114 -8.23 -21.11 -8.70
C GLY A 114 -8.90 -21.88 -7.56
N ASP A 115 -9.37 -23.10 -7.89
CA ASP A 115 -10.14 -23.99 -7.01
C ASP A 115 -9.34 -24.58 -5.84
N GLN A 116 -8.01 -24.38 -5.81
CA GLN A 116 -7.21 -24.73 -4.64
C GLN A 116 -7.54 -23.85 -3.43
N LEU A 117 -8.10 -22.66 -3.67
CA LEU A 117 -8.51 -21.74 -2.61
C LEU A 117 -9.92 -22.08 -2.09
N THR A 118 -10.02 -22.21 -0.77
CA THR A 118 -11.30 -22.20 -0.05
C THR A 118 -11.34 -21.01 0.91
N CYS A 119 -12.31 -20.13 0.71
CA CYS A 119 -12.56 -19.01 1.61
C CYS A 119 -13.53 -19.43 2.72
N VAL A 120 -13.33 -18.89 3.92
CA VAL A 120 -14.25 -19.04 5.06
C VAL A 120 -14.66 -17.65 5.53
N HIS A 121 -15.96 -17.36 5.48
CA HIS A 121 -16.54 -16.15 6.05
C HIS A 121 -17.39 -16.51 7.26
N VAL A 122 -17.10 -15.89 8.41
CA VAL A 122 -17.82 -16.11 9.65
C VAL A 122 -18.57 -14.82 9.99
N ASP A 123 -19.89 -14.87 9.89
CA ASP A 123 -20.73 -13.80 10.43
C ASP A 123 -20.82 -13.97 11.94
N THR A 124 -20.33 -12.96 12.65
CA THR A 124 -20.31 -12.94 14.12
C THR A 124 -21.56 -12.30 14.72
N GLY A 125 -22.46 -11.75 13.89
CA GLY A 125 -23.58 -10.93 14.32
C GLY A 125 -23.19 -9.49 14.71
N LEU A 126 -21.89 -9.15 14.65
CA LEU A 126 -21.33 -7.83 15.01
C LEU A 126 -20.87 -7.02 13.78
N MET A 127 -21.31 -7.44 12.59
CA MET A 127 -20.97 -6.84 11.31
C MET A 127 -21.88 -5.65 10.99
N ARG A 128 -21.54 -4.83 9.99
CA ARG A 128 -22.44 -3.77 9.52
C ARG A 128 -23.65 -4.37 8.80
N LEU A 129 -24.70 -3.55 8.67
CA LEU A 129 -25.92 -3.93 7.96
C LEU A 129 -25.60 -4.50 6.57
N ASN A 130 -26.04 -5.73 6.32
CA ASN A 130 -25.90 -6.48 5.06
C ASN A 130 -24.45 -6.77 4.63
N GLU A 131 -23.47 -6.66 5.52
CA GLU A 131 -22.06 -6.90 5.17
C GLU A 131 -21.82 -8.36 4.76
N ALA A 132 -22.42 -9.33 5.47
CA ALA A 132 -22.32 -10.75 5.12
C ALA A 132 -22.92 -11.04 3.73
N ASP A 133 -24.09 -10.50 3.42
CA ASP A 133 -24.75 -10.68 2.12
C ASP A 133 -23.89 -10.14 0.97
N GLN A 134 -23.30 -8.95 1.15
CA GLN A 134 -22.42 -8.33 0.16
C GLN A 134 -21.16 -9.17 -0.09
N VAL A 135 -20.59 -9.74 0.97
CA VAL A 135 -19.42 -10.62 0.89
C VAL A 135 -19.75 -11.90 0.12
N ILE A 136 -20.86 -12.55 0.44
CA ILE A 136 -21.33 -13.76 -0.25
C ILE A 136 -21.58 -13.46 -1.73
N GLU A 137 -22.33 -12.40 -2.04
CA GLU A 137 -22.61 -12.00 -3.43
C GLU A 137 -21.33 -11.74 -4.23
N THR A 138 -20.38 -11.03 -3.63
CA THR A 138 -19.12 -10.70 -4.31
C THR A 138 -18.30 -11.95 -4.59
N PHE A 139 -18.00 -12.76 -3.58
CA PHE A 139 -17.00 -13.83 -3.71
C PHE A 139 -17.55 -15.12 -4.30
N GLU A 140 -18.79 -15.48 -3.99
CA GLU A 140 -19.40 -16.70 -4.50
C GLU A 140 -19.98 -16.47 -5.90
N LYS A 141 -20.79 -15.41 -6.09
CA LYS A 141 -21.50 -15.20 -7.36
C LYS A 141 -20.66 -14.54 -8.44
N ASN A 142 -19.84 -13.55 -8.10
CA ASN A 142 -19.10 -12.79 -9.12
C ASN A 142 -17.71 -13.37 -9.41
N PHE A 143 -17.02 -13.89 -8.38
CA PHE A 143 -15.67 -14.45 -8.53
C PHE A 143 -15.63 -15.97 -8.62
N GLY A 144 -16.72 -16.68 -8.29
CA GLY A 144 -16.75 -18.15 -8.34
C GLY A 144 -15.83 -18.82 -7.31
N VAL A 145 -15.46 -18.10 -6.24
CA VAL A 145 -14.58 -18.64 -5.19
C VAL A 145 -15.39 -19.60 -4.32
N ARG A 146 -14.80 -20.75 -3.97
CA ARG A 146 -15.40 -21.66 -3.00
C ARG A 146 -15.46 -20.97 -1.64
N LEU A 147 -16.67 -20.58 -1.23
CA LEU A 147 -16.92 -19.87 0.03
C LEU A 147 -17.69 -20.77 1.01
N ILE A 148 -17.15 -20.92 2.21
CA ILE A 148 -17.84 -21.50 3.36
C ILE A 148 -18.36 -20.35 4.21
N PHE A 149 -19.67 -20.18 4.24
CA PHE A 149 -20.34 -19.21 5.11
C PHE A 149 -20.72 -19.87 6.45
N VAL A 150 -20.45 -19.18 7.56
CA VAL A 150 -20.81 -19.61 8.91
C VAL A 150 -21.53 -18.47 9.62
N ASP A 151 -22.81 -18.64 9.91
CA ASP A 151 -23.51 -17.80 10.89
C ASP A 151 -23.15 -18.28 12.30
N ALA A 152 -22.39 -17.46 13.02
CA ALA A 152 -21.96 -17.69 14.39
C ALA A 152 -22.59 -16.67 15.36
N SER A 153 -23.59 -15.90 14.95
CA SER A 153 -24.17 -14.80 15.73
C SER A 153 -24.60 -15.24 17.13
N GLU A 154 -25.35 -16.35 17.23
CA GLU A 154 -25.79 -16.89 18.52
C GLU A 154 -24.62 -17.26 19.43
N ARG A 155 -23.57 -17.87 18.87
CA ARG A 155 -22.38 -18.28 19.62
C ARG A 155 -21.64 -17.06 20.19
N PHE A 156 -21.48 -16.01 19.39
CA PHE A 156 -20.79 -14.80 19.82
C PHE A 156 -21.62 -14.03 20.85
N PHE A 157 -22.93 -13.83 20.63
CA PHE A 157 -23.79 -13.18 21.62
C PHE A 157 -23.89 -13.97 22.92
N SER A 158 -23.95 -15.30 22.88
CA SER A 158 -23.95 -16.13 24.10
C SER A 158 -22.66 -16.01 24.90
N ALA A 159 -21.52 -15.79 24.24
CA ALA A 159 -20.22 -15.61 24.90
C ALA A 159 -20.01 -14.20 25.47
N LEU A 160 -20.80 -13.22 25.03
CA LEU A 160 -20.75 -11.83 25.48
C LEU A 160 -21.79 -11.51 26.57
N ALA A 161 -22.72 -12.44 26.82
CA ALA A 161 -23.81 -12.31 27.79
C ALA A 161 -23.36 -12.45 29.25
#